data_AF-A0A932THI2-F1
#
_entry.id   AF-A0A932THI2-F1
#
_cell.length_a   1.000
_cell.length_b   1.000
_cell.length_c   1.000
_cell.angle_alpha   90.00
_cell.angle_beta   90.00
_cell.angle_gamma   90.00
#
_symmetry.space_group_name_H-M   'P 1'
#
loop_
_entity.id
_entity.type
_entity.pdbx_description
1 polymer ?
#
loop_
_entity_poly.entity_id
_entity_poly.type
_entity_poly.pdbx_seq_one_letter_code
_entity_poly.pdbx_strand_id
1 'polypeptide(L)'
;MIPEDKFGNPIDSRVFEHLNGNGRVLSRLGYVESKNKPNLCYKKIAEGRIYADMRGTEDVPIWVDTRQLFFWSFDEGVPKWKRRRIIKKELLRLAESACPSRLSFYAPHASAEFEDVSTSIEEEKNTYEWDDGYCRFCGKDFQDEGSFCSEECHKKYREALKTPCQVCSEKIEFFKEVRHPVSYFPEQVVFVHASCHNQIHKTDLYPQLKPSKEETDRFYAGK
;
A
#
# COMPACT_ATOMS: atom_id res chain seq x y z
N MET A 1 34.34 -3.26 11.61
CA MET A 1 33.25 -3.60 12.54
C MET A 1 32.28 -4.49 11.78
N ILE A 2 31.91 -5.64 12.33
CA ILE A 2 30.88 -6.49 11.72
C ILE A 2 29.53 -5.85 12.08
N PRO A 3 28.64 -5.58 11.11
CA PRO A 3 27.32 -5.05 11.41
C PRO A 3 26.49 -6.07 12.19
N GLU A 4 25.76 -5.62 13.21
CA GLU A 4 24.94 -6.47 14.07
C GLU A 4 23.46 -6.03 14.01
N ASP A 5 22.54 -6.98 14.18
CA ASP A 5 21.11 -6.70 14.30
C ASP A 5 20.74 -6.17 15.70
N LYS A 6 19.45 -5.90 15.95
CA LYS A 6 19.01 -5.38 17.26
C LYS A 6 19.14 -6.38 18.42
N PHE A 7 19.47 -7.63 18.13
CA PHE A 7 19.67 -8.71 19.10
C PHE A 7 21.16 -9.07 19.27
N GLY A 8 22.07 -8.38 18.57
CA GLY A 8 23.51 -8.62 18.62
C GLY A 8 24.00 -9.74 17.68
N ASN A 9 23.16 -10.21 16.75
CA ASN A 9 23.59 -11.21 15.77
C ASN A 9 24.33 -10.53 14.60
N PRO A 10 25.42 -11.14 14.08
CA PRO A 10 26.10 -10.60 12.91
C PRO A 10 25.19 -10.62 11.67
N ILE A 11 25.23 -9.53 10.91
CA ILE A 11 24.48 -9.38 9.66
C ILE A 11 25.38 -9.80 8.49
N ASP A 12 24.86 -10.67 7.62
CA ASP A 12 25.52 -11.04 6.38
C ASP A 12 25.81 -9.81 5.50
N SER A 13 26.96 -9.81 4.84
CA SER A 13 27.41 -8.69 4.00
C SER A 13 26.39 -8.28 2.92
N ARG A 14 25.69 -9.23 2.28
CA ARG A 14 24.69 -8.95 1.25
C ARG A 14 23.43 -8.33 1.84
N VAL A 15 23.00 -8.84 2.99
CA VAL A 15 21.89 -8.26 3.76
C VAL A 15 22.25 -6.82 4.14
N PHE A 16 23.47 -6.58 4.63
CA PHE A 16 23.93 -5.25 4.98
C PHE A 16 24.00 -4.29 3.80
N GLU A 17 24.42 -4.75 2.62
CA GLU A 17 24.40 -3.95 1.38
C GLU A 17 22.98 -3.52 1.00
N HIS A 18 22.00 -4.42 1.09
CA HIS A 18 20.59 -4.11 0.86
C HIS A 18 20.05 -3.08 1.87
N LEU A 19 20.36 -3.25 3.16
CA LEU A 19 19.98 -2.29 4.20
C LEU A 19 20.56 -0.90 3.95
N ASN A 20 21.82 -0.82 3.54
CA ASN A 20 22.44 0.45 3.14
C ASN A 20 21.78 1.06 1.90
N GLY A 21 21.35 0.23 0.94
CA GLY A 21 20.53 0.64 -0.20
C GLY A 21 19.23 1.31 0.25
N ASN A 22 18.47 0.63 1.11
CA ASN A 22 17.23 1.16 1.67
C ASN A 22 17.47 2.43 2.49
N GLY A 23 18.50 2.46 3.33
CA GLY A 23 18.88 3.64 4.12
C GLY A 23 19.18 4.87 3.26
N ARG A 24 19.85 4.71 2.11
CA ARG A 24 20.07 5.80 1.15
C ARG A 24 18.77 6.31 0.54
N VAL A 25 17.86 5.41 0.17
CA VAL A 25 16.53 5.80 -0.35
C VAL A 25 15.74 6.55 0.72
N LEU A 26 15.66 6.01 1.93
CA LEU A 26 14.97 6.62 3.07
C LEU A 26 15.52 8.03 3.37
N SER A 27 16.85 8.18 3.42
CA SER A 27 17.51 9.48 3.63
C SER A 27 17.11 10.50 2.57
N ARG A 28 17.13 10.12 1.27
CA ARG A 28 16.68 10.97 0.16
C ARG A 28 15.20 11.36 0.26
N LEU A 29 14.36 10.53 0.88
CA LEU A 29 12.94 10.80 1.11
C LEU A 29 12.64 11.58 2.40
N GLY A 30 13.69 12.02 3.10
CA GLY A 30 13.61 12.86 4.29
C GLY A 30 13.51 12.09 5.61
N TYR A 31 13.81 10.80 5.61
CA TYR A 31 13.96 10.05 6.86
C TYR A 31 15.34 10.32 7.47
N VAL A 32 15.38 10.30 8.79
CA VAL A 32 16.59 10.43 9.59
C VAL A 32 16.78 9.14 10.37
N GLU A 33 17.99 8.58 10.34
CA GLU A 33 18.33 7.43 11.16
C GLU A 33 18.46 7.83 12.64
N SER A 34 17.95 6.98 13.53
CA SER A 34 18.07 7.14 14.97
C SER A 34 19.51 6.95 15.43
N LYS A 35 20.08 7.99 16.05
CA LYS A 35 21.45 7.96 16.63
C LYS A 35 21.69 6.79 17.58
N ASN A 36 20.67 6.39 18.33
CA ASN A 36 20.78 5.39 19.39
C ASN A 36 20.26 4.01 18.96
N LYS A 37 19.71 3.90 17.75
CA LYS A 37 19.09 2.67 17.23
C LYS A 37 19.42 2.57 15.74
N PRO A 38 20.60 2.03 15.38
CA PRO A 38 20.97 1.83 13.98
C PRO A 38 19.90 1.04 13.22
N ASN A 39 19.71 1.34 11.94
CA ASN A 39 18.68 0.79 11.06
C ASN A 39 17.23 1.10 11.46
N LEU A 40 17.00 1.98 12.43
CA LEU A 40 15.69 2.59 12.68
C LEU A 40 15.67 4.00 12.07
N CYS A 41 14.95 4.16 10.97
CA CYS A 41 14.73 5.45 10.33
C CYS A 41 13.37 6.02 10.74
N TYR A 42 13.27 7.35 10.88
CA TYR A 42 12.01 8.02 11.14
C TYR A 42 11.92 9.34 10.39
N LYS A 43 10.69 9.79 10.13
CA LYS A 43 10.39 11.04 9.44
C LYS A 43 9.33 11.80 10.23
N LYS A 44 9.64 13.05 10.56
CA LYS A 44 8.67 13.96 11.18
C LYS A 44 7.78 14.55 10.10
N ILE A 45 6.48 14.52 10.33
CA ILE A 45 5.46 15.14 9.48
C ILE A 45 4.64 16.12 10.33
N ALA A 46 3.73 16.87 9.70
CA ALA A 46 2.92 17.86 10.41
C ALA A 46 1.96 17.19 11.42
N GLU A 47 1.49 15.98 11.11
CA GLU A 47 0.51 15.22 11.89
C GLU A 47 1.15 14.20 12.87
N GLY A 48 2.48 14.18 13.00
CA GLY A 48 3.18 13.24 13.88
C GLY A 48 4.49 12.70 13.29
N ARG A 49 4.70 11.38 13.40
CA ARG A 49 5.92 10.69 12.95
C ARG A 49 5.61 9.37 12.26
N ILE A 50 6.43 9.06 11.26
CA ILE A 50 6.45 7.78 10.55
C ILE A 50 7.80 7.12 10.77
N TYR A 51 7.81 5.80 10.85
CA TYR A 51 8.98 4.99 11.14
C TYR A 51 9.17 3.90 10.08
N ALA A 52 10.42 3.66 9.74
CA ALA A 52 10.89 2.62 8.84
C ALA A 52 11.97 1.82 9.60
N ASP A 53 11.56 0.71 10.20
CA ASP A 53 12.44 -0.12 11.04
C ASP A 53 12.97 -1.31 10.26
N MET A 54 14.24 -1.23 9.89
CA MET A 54 14.93 -2.28 9.13
C MET A 54 15.63 -3.30 10.03
N ARG A 55 15.48 -3.22 11.36
CA ARG A 55 16.22 -4.08 12.31
C ARG A 55 15.70 -5.53 12.41
N GLY A 56 14.66 -5.87 11.65
CA GLY A 56 13.95 -7.14 11.80
C GLY A 56 13.13 -7.23 13.09
N THR A 57 12.43 -8.34 13.22
CA THR A 57 11.56 -8.73 14.36
C THR A 57 11.88 -10.18 14.73
N GLU A 58 11.45 -10.65 15.90
CA GLU A 58 11.59 -12.06 16.25
C GLU A 58 10.85 -12.96 15.25
N ASP A 59 9.65 -12.53 14.82
CA ASP A 59 8.82 -13.28 13.86
C ASP A 59 9.35 -13.22 12.42
N VAL A 60 9.93 -12.08 12.04
CA VAL A 60 10.48 -11.83 10.70
C VAL A 60 11.90 -11.28 10.84
N PRO A 61 12.91 -12.17 10.87
CA PRO A 61 14.30 -11.78 10.96
C PRO A 61 14.77 -10.99 9.72
N ILE A 62 15.80 -10.18 9.91
CA ILE A 62 16.33 -9.27 8.88
C ILE A 62 16.86 -9.98 7.63
N TRP A 63 17.34 -11.22 7.76
CA TRP A 63 17.83 -12.04 6.64
C TRP A 63 16.71 -12.77 5.87
N VAL A 64 15.50 -12.82 6.43
CA VAL A 64 14.32 -13.39 5.74
C VAL A 64 13.68 -12.33 4.85
N ASP A 65 13.52 -11.12 5.38
CA ASP A 65 12.95 -10.00 4.65
C ASP A 65 13.64 -8.69 5.04
N THR A 66 14.27 -8.05 4.06
CA THR A 66 15.01 -6.80 4.25
C THR A 66 14.13 -5.56 4.12
N ARG A 67 12.83 -5.72 3.81
CA ARG A 67 11.86 -4.62 3.80
C ARG A 67 11.67 -4.07 5.21
N GLN A 68 11.69 -2.75 5.32
CA GLN A 68 11.45 -2.03 6.56
C GLN A 68 10.05 -2.33 7.09
N LEU A 69 9.95 -2.56 8.39
CA LEU A 69 8.68 -2.54 9.08
C LEU A 69 8.20 -1.08 9.20
N PHE A 70 7.07 -0.78 8.57
CA PHE A 70 6.47 0.55 8.55
C PHE A 70 5.46 0.69 9.67
N PHE A 71 5.64 1.72 10.51
CA PHE A 71 4.69 2.07 11.56
C PHE A 71 4.67 3.58 11.81
N TRP A 72 3.70 4.04 12.59
CA TRP A 72 3.40 5.47 12.76
C TRP A 72 3.04 5.82 14.20
N SER A 73 3.11 7.11 14.48
CA SER A 73 2.60 7.73 15.69
C SER A 73 2.05 9.09 15.29
N PHE A 74 0.72 9.22 15.27
CA PHE A 74 0.04 10.46 14.94
C PHE A 74 -0.30 11.24 16.20
N ASP A 75 -0.33 12.57 16.07
CA ASP A 75 -0.77 13.46 17.14
C ASP A 75 -2.26 13.23 17.46
N GLU A 76 -2.63 13.53 18.70
CA GLU A 76 -4.03 13.44 19.13
C GLU A 76 -4.91 14.41 18.30
N GLY A 77 -6.12 13.97 17.97
CA GLY A 77 -7.07 14.78 17.19
C GLY A 77 -6.92 14.71 15.66
N VAL A 78 -5.86 14.07 15.12
CA VAL A 78 -5.79 13.81 13.67
C VAL A 78 -6.89 12.79 13.30
N PRO A 79 -7.84 13.10 12.38
CA PRO A 79 -8.91 12.17 11.99
C PRO A 79 -8.36 10.87 11.39
N LYS A 80 -9.05 9.73 11.61
CA LYS A 80 -8.55 8.42 11.19
C LYS A 80 -8.44 8.33 9.65
N TRP A 81 -9.37 8.88 8.89
CA TRP A 81 -9.30 8.94 7.42
C TRP A 81 -8.03 9.64 6.93
N LYS A 82 -7.62 10.71 7.63
CA LYS A 82 -6.44 11.49 7.27
C LYS A 82 -5.17 10.71 7.58
N ARG A 83 -5.13 9.99 8.70
CA ARG A 83 -4.03 9.07 9.04
C ARG A 83 -3.88 7.97 8.00
N ARG A 84 -4.98 7.30 7.64
CA ARG A 84 -5.01 6.27 6.58
C ARG A 84 -4.53 6.79 5.24
N ARG A 85 -4.89 8.02 4.87
CA ARG A 85 -4.40 8.70 3.66
C ARG A 85 -2.88 8.93 3.71
N ILE A 86 -2.37 9.42 4.83
CA ILE A 86 -0.94 9.66 5.01
C ILE A 86 -0.15 8.34 4.92
N ILE A 87 -0.63 7.30 5.59
CA ILE A 87 -0.04 5.95 5.54
C ILE A 87 -0.01 5.45 4.09
N LYS A 88 -1.15 5.47 3.39
CA LYS A 88 -1.25 5.00 1.98
C LYS A 88 -0.28 5.75 1.08
N LYS A 89 -0.26 7.08 1.16
CA LYS A 89 0.62 7.91 0.34
C LYS A 89 2.11 7.63 0.59
N GLU A 90 2.51 7.46 1.85
CA GLU A 90 3.92 7.23 2.17
C GLU A 90 4.36 5.80 1.79
N LEU A 91 3.51 4.79 1.97
CA LEU A 91 3.78 3.42 1.50
C LEU A 91 3.96 3.37 -0.03
N LEU A 92 3.04 3.99 -0.78
CA LEU A 92 3.14 4.07 -2.25
C LEU A 92 4.41 4.82 -2.68
N ARG A 93 4.74 5.94 -2.02
CA ARG A 93 5.96 6.71 -2.31
C ARG A 93 7.23 5.89 -2.08
N LEU A 94 7.27 5.10 -1.01
CA LEU A 94 8.39 4.22 -0.69
C LEU A 94 8.54 3.12 -1.74
N ALA A 95 7.42 2.50 -2.15
CA ALA A 95 7.39 1.52 -3.23
C ALA A 95 7.88 2.09 -4.57
N GLU A 96 7.39 3.26 -4.97
CA GLU A 96 7.81 3.99 -6.19
C GLU A 96 9.32 4.31 -6.17
N SER A 97 9.91 4.42 -4.98
CA SER A 97 11.34 4.68 -4.79
C SER A 97 12.20 3.42 -4.69
N ALA A 98 11.65 2.24 -5.05
CA ALA A 98 12.28 0.93 -4.92
C ALA A 98 12.69 0.57 -3.47
N CYS A 99 11.90 1.03 -2.50
CA CYS A 99 12.08 0.71 -1.08
C CYS A 99 10.74 0.27 -0.47
N PRO A 100 10.13 -0.81 -0.98
CA PRO A 100 8.82 -1.27 -0.51
C PRO A 100 8.89 -1.63 0.98
N SER A 101 7.83 -1.28 1.71
CA SER A 101 7.74 -1.57 3.14
C SER A 101 6.83 -2.77 3.41
N ARG A 102 7.06 -3.41 4.55
CA ARG A 102 6.11 -4.36 5.14
C ARG A 102 5.36 -3.70 6.28
N LEU A 103 4.09 -4.01 6.43
CA LEU A 103 3.30 -3.72 7.61
C LEU A 103 3.49 -4.87 8.60
N SER A 104 3.21 -4.63 9.89
CA SER A 104 3.20 -5.75 10.82
C SER A 104 2.06 -6.71 10.45
N PHE A 105 2.24 -8.01 10.68
CA PHE A 105 1.18 -9.00 10.46
C PHE A 105 -0.12 -8.62 11.19
N TYR A 106 0.01 -7.90 12.30
CA TYR A 106 -1.08 -7.40 13.11
C TYR A 106 -1.54 -5.99 12.74
N ALA A 107 -0.85 -5.25 11.87
CA ALA A 107 -1.10 -3.82 11.65
C ALA A 107 -2.54 -3.50 11.22
N PRO A 108 -3.18 -4.23 10.30
CA PRO A 108 -4.57 -3.93 9.93
C PRO A 108 -5.57 -4.25 11.06
N HIS A 109 -5.17 -5.10 12.02
CA HIS A 109 -6.04 -5.59 13.10
C HIS A 109 -5.74 -4.94 14.46
N ALA A 110 -4.57 -4.32 14.64
CA ALA A 110 -4.09 -3.78 15.91
C ALA A 110 -3.94 -2.26 15.90
N SER A 111 -4.08 -1.61 14.75
CA SER A 111 -4.08 -0.16 14.64
C SER A 111 -5.50 0.39 14.72
N ALA A 112 -5.68 1.41 15.56
CA ALA A 112 -6.94 2.16 15.67
C ALA A 112 -7.36 2.79 14.33
N GLU A 113 -6.41 3.01 13.41
CA GLU A 113 -6.69 3.58 12.10
C GLU A 113 -7.57 2.65 11.23
N PHE A 114 -7.49 1.33 11.41
CA PHE A 114 -8.14 0.33 10.55
C PHE A 114 -9.30 -0.43 11.22
N GLU A 115 -9.63 -0.11 12.47
CA GLU A 115 -10.83 -0.61 13.14
C GLU A 115 -12.07 -0.32 12.29
N ASP A 116 -12.86 -1.35 12.01
CA ASP A 116 -14.12 -1.30 11.23
C ASP A 116 -14.00 -0.80 9.79
N VAL A 117 -12.78 -0.72 9.25
CA VAL A 117 -12.53 -0.34 7.86
C VAL A 117 -12.33 -1.58 7.00
N SER A 118 -12.96 -1.61 5.82
CA SER A 118 -12.61 -2.61 4.81
C SER A 118 -11.20 -2.33 4.28
N THR A 119 -10.26 -3.21 4.59
CA THR A 119 -8.87 -3.15 4.12
C THR A 119 -8.54 -4.34 3.22
N SER A 120 -7.88 -4.09 2.09
CA SER A 120 -7.22 -5.09 1.26
C SER A 120 -5.77 -4.67 1.04
N ILE A 121 -4.84 -5.54 1.40
CA ILE A 121 -3.40 -5.25 1.41
C ILE A 121 -2.69 -6.38 0.68
N GLU A 122 -2.00 -6.05 -0.41
CA GLU A 122 -1.11 -6.95 -1.14
C GLU A 122 0.28 -6.30 -1.18
N GLU A 123 1.07 -6.48 -0.11
CA GLU A 123 2.38 -5.81 0.03
C GLU A 123 3.36 -6.13 -1.11
N GLU A 124 3.35 -7.38 -1.60
CA GLU A 124 4.21 -7.80 -2.71
C GLU A 124 3.95 -7.01 -3.99
N LYS A 125 2.72 -6.49 -4.14
CA LYS A 125 2.30 -5.67 -5.28
C LYS A 125 2.25 -4.18 -4.96
N ASN A 126 2.54 -3.80 -3.71
CA ASN A 126 2.37 -2.45 -3.21
C ASN A 126 0.93 -1.93 -3.38
N THR A 127 -0.06 -2.81 -3.25
CA THR A 127 -1.47 -2.47 -3.36
C THR A 127 -2.05 -2.32 -1.95
N TYR A 128 -2.60 -1.14 -1.68
CA TYR A 128 -3.12 -0.75 -0.37
C TYR A 128 -4.50 -0.12 -0.54
N GLU A 129 -5.56 -0.90 -0.36
CA GLU A 129 -6.94 -0.46 -0.56
C GLU A 129 -7.68 -0.38 0.77
N TRP A 130 -8.04 0.84 1.17
CA TRP A 130 -8.83 1.15 2.36
C TRP A 130 -9.45 2.53 2.22
N ASP A 131 -10.45 2.85 3.04
CA ASP A 131 -11.08 4.18 3.05
C ASP A 131 -10.08 5.23 3.55
N ASP A 132 -9.81 6.27 2.78
CA ASP A 132 -8.84 7.31 3.14
C ASP A 132 -9.39 8.73 2.90
N GLY A 133 -10.72 8.84 2.93
CA GLY A 133 -11.48 10.07 2.67
C GLY A 133 -11.65 10.40 1.18
N TYR A 134 -11.24 9.51 0.28
CA TYR A 134 -11.61 9.55 -1.14
C TYR A 134 -12.77 8.58 -1.42
N CYS A 135 -13.72 9.01 -2.26
CA CYS A 135 -14.88 8.19 -2.58
C CYS A 135 -14.46 6.97 -3.40
N ARG A 136 -14.80 5.76 -2.97
CA ARG A 136 -14.47 4.51 -3.68
C ARG A 136 -15.04 4.42 -5.10
N PHE A 137 -16.13 5.14 -5.38
CA PHE A 137 -16.76 5.17 -6.70
C PHE A 137 -16.18 6.27 -7.60
N CYS A 138 -16.30 7.54 -7.21
CA CYS A 138 -15.96 8.67 -8.08
C CYS A 138 -14.57 9.28 -7.82
N GLY A 139 -13.82 8.80 -6.83
CA GLY A 139 -12.49 9.31 -6.48
C GLY A 139 -12.47 10.72 -5.88
N LYS A 140 -13.63 11.35 -5.66
CA LYS A 140 -13.71 12.69 -5.07
C LYS A 140 -13.16 12.67 -3.63
N ASP A 141 -12.30 13.62 -3.30
CA ASP A 141 -11.91 13.90 -1.91
C ASP A 141 -13.10 14.50 -1.16
N PHE A 142 -13.55 13.84 -0.11
CA PHE A 142 -14.64 14.31 0.74
C PHE A 142 -14.30 14.33 2.23
N GLN A 143 -13.05 14.01 2.58
CA GLN A 143 -12.44 14.29 3.90
C GLN A 143 -13.25 13.75 5.09
N ASP A 144 -13.79 12.54 4.95
CA ASP A 144 -14.66 11.92 5.94
C ASP A 144 -14.27 10.44 6.15
N GLU A 145 -14.81 9.82 7.21
CA GLU A 145 -14.59 8.42 7.55
C GLU A 145 -15.35 7.44 6.66
N GLY A 146 -16.38 7.90 5.92
CA GLY A 146 -17.16 7.04 5.03
C GLY A 146 -16.39 6.52 3.81
N SER A 147 -17.04 5.63 3.06
CA SER A 147 -16.52 5.10 1.77
C SER A 147 -17.05 5.85 0.54
N PHE A 148 -18.13 6.62 0.69
CA PHE A 148 -18.83 7.28 -0.42
C PHE A 148 -19.17 8.73 -0.08
N CYS A 149 -18.93 9.65 -1.02
CA CYS A 149 -19.24 11.07 -0.81
C CYS A 149 -20.74 11.41 -0.96
N SER A 150 -21.58 10.44 -1.32
CA SER A 150 -23.03 10.60 -1.47
C SER A 150 -23.73 9.23 -1.54
N GLU A 151 -25.01 9.18 -1.16
CA GLU A 151 -25.86 8.00 -1.37
C GLU A 151 -25.98 7.61 -2.84
N GLU A 152 -25.91 8.58 -3.76
CA GLU A 152 -25.89 8.30 -5.20
C GLU A 152 -24.63 7.51 -5.60
N CYS A 153 -23.45 7.91 -5.11
CA CYS A 153 -22.21 7.16 -5.36
C CYS A 153 -22.27 5.75 -4.76
N HIS A 154 -22.82 5.63 -3.55
CA HIS A 154 -23.03 4.33 -2.91
C HIS A 154 -23.97 3.42 -3.72
N LYS A 155 -25.09 3.97 -4.22
CA LYS A 155 -26.03 3.24 -5.08
C LYS A 155 -25.38 2.82 -6.40
N LYS A 156 -24.70 3.73 -7.10
CA LYS A 156 -23.98 3.43 -8.35
C LYS A 156 -22.91 2.37 -8.14
N TYR A 157 -22.20 2.42 -7.02
CA TYR A 157 -21.21 1.40 -6.65
C TYR A 157 -21.85 0.02 -6.45
N ARG A 158 -22.95 -0.05 -5.67
CA ARG A 158 -23.70 -1.30 -5.51
C ARG A 158 -24.23 -1.83 -6.83
N GLU A 159 -24.69 -0.96 -7.72
CA GLU A 159 -25.17 -1.35 -9.06
C GLU A 159 -24.02 -1.87 -9.92
N ALA A 160 -22.85 -1.24 -9.90
CA ALA A 160 -21.67 -1.71 -10.60
C ALA A 160 -21.17 -3.07 -10.07
N LEU A 161 -21.31 -3.33 -8.76
CA LEU A 161 -20.98 -4.63 -8.17
C LEU A 161 -22.00 -5.74 -8.45
N LYS A 162 -23.22 -5.40 -8.91
CA LYS A 162 -24.13 -6.43 -9.46
C LYS A 162 -23.57 -7.02 -10.74
N THR A 163 -22.67 -6.31 -11.42
CA THR A 163 -21.94 -6.87 -12.56
C THR A 163 -21.04 -7.98 -12.02
N PRO A 164 -21.20 -9.22 -12.50
CA PRO A 164 -20.35 -10.32 -12.08
C PRO A 164 -18.89 -10.06 -12.46
N CYS A 165 -17.99 -10.79 -11.83
CA CYS A 165 -16.57 -10.76 -12.16
C CYS A 165 -16.36 -10.95 -13.67
N GLN A 166 -15.67 -10.02 -14.31
CA GLN A 166 -15.44 -10.07 -15.77
C GLN A 166 -14.60 -11.27 -16.24
N VAL A 167 -13.99 -12.00 -15.30
CA VAL A 167 -13.16 -13.18 -15.58
C VAL A 167 -13.95 -14.46 -15.39
N CYS A 168 -14.56 -14.67 -14.21
CA CYS A 168 -15.22 -15.93 -13.87
C CYS A 168 -16.76 -15.88 -13.93
N SER A 169 -17.35 -14.71 -14.17
CA SER A 169 -18.81 -14.47 -14.15
C SER A 169 -19.51 -14.74 -12.82
N GLU A 170 -18.76 -15.03 -11.75
CA GLU A 170 -19.31 -15.18 -10.40
C GLU A 170 -19.55 -13.83 -9.72
N LYS A 171 -20.50 -13.80 -8.79
CA LYS A 171 -20.80 -12.60 -8.00
C LYS A 171 -19.60 -12.21 -7.14
N ILE A 172 -19.29 -10.93 -7.10
CA ILE A 172 -18.27 -10.39 -6.19
C ILE A 172 -18.96 -9.98 -4.89
N GLU A 173 -18.42 -10.42 -3.75
CA GLU A 173 -18.89 -9.97 -2.46
C GLU A 173 -18.54 -8.50 -2.25
N PHE A 174 -19.44 -7.77 -1.58
CA PHE A 174 -19.25 -6.35 -1.31
C PHE A 174 -17.97 -6.13 -0.51
N PHE A 175 -17.12 -5.20 -0.97
CA PHE A 175 -15.80 -4.90 -0.42
C PHE A 175 -14.74 -5.99 -0.61
N LYS A 176 -14.99 -7.01 -1.43
CA LYS A 176 -13.99 -8.01 -1.85
C LYS A 176 -13.62 -7.88 -3.33
N GLU A 177 -14.14 -6.87 -4.00
CA GLU A 177 -13.75 -6.50 -5.35
C GLU A 177 -12.34 -5.92 -5.43
N VAL A 178 -11.67 -6.23 -6.54
CA VAL A 178 -10.49 -5.50 -7.01
C VAL A 178 -10.89 -4.69 -8.23
N ARG A 179 -10.61 -3.39 -8.18
CA ARG A 179 -10.75 -2.47 -9.32
C ARG A 179 -9.60 -2.70 -10.28
N HIS A 180 -9.91 -3.13 -11.49
CA HIS A 180 -8.93 -3.42 -12.53
C HIS A 180 -9.09 -2.44 -13.70
N PRO A 181 -8.11 -1.54 -13.94
CA PRO A 181 -8.14 -0.66 -15.11
C PRO A 181 -7.97 -1.47 -16.40
N VAL A 182 -8.89 -1.31 -17.35
CA VAL A 182 -8.81 -1.92 -18.69
C VAL A 182 -8.45 -0.91 -19.79
N SER A 183 -8.63 0.39 -19.53
CA SER A 183 -8.16 1.50 -20.36
C SER A 183 -7.91 2.70 -19.47
N TYR A 184 -6.91 3.51 -19.81
CA TYR A 184 -6.59 4.75 -19.07
C TYR A 184 -7.17 5.98 -19.77
N PHE A 185 -7.46 5.92 -21.07
CA PHE A 185 -7.87 7.09 -21.86
C PHE A 185 -8.97 6.75 -22.90
N PRO A 186 -10.28 6.88 -22.57
CA PRO A 186 -10.83 7.29 -21.28
C PRO A 186 -10.67 6.20 -20.21
N GLU A 187 -10.62 6.61 -18.94
CA GLU A 187 -10.51 5.64 -17.84
C GLU A 187 -11.70 4.67 -17.85
N GLN A 188 -11.39 3.38 -18.00
CA GLN A 188 -12.36 2.29 -17.88
C GLN A 188 -11.86 1.30 -16.85
N VAL A 189 -12.73 0.97 -15.90
CA VAL A 189 -12.43 0.06 -14.79
C VAL A 189 -13.47 -1.05 -14.76
N VAL A 190 -13.00 -2.28 -14.55
CA VAL A 190 -13.86 -3.44 -14.29
C VAL A 190 -13.64 -3.95 -12.87
N PHE A 191 -14.62 -4.68 -12.34
CA PHE A 191 -14.53 -5.32 -11.03
C PHE A 191 -14.28 -6.81 -11.21
N VAL A 192 -13.30 -7.35 -10.47
CA VAL A 192 -12.93 -8.77 -10.49
C VAL A 192 -12.61 -9.26 -9.07
N HIS A 193 -12.65 -10.58 -8.83
CA HIS A 193 -12.09 -11.15 -7.60
C HIS A 193 -10.56 -11.00 -7.58
N ALA A 194 -9.93 -10.95 -6.41
CA ALA A 194 -8.47 -10.89 -6.28
C ALA A 194 -7.74 -12.04 -7.00
N SER A 195 -8.29 -13.26 -6.94
CA SER A 195 -7.76 -14.41 -7.69
C SER A 195 -7.85 -14.23 -9.21
N CYS A 196 -8.91 -13.58 -9.70
CA CYS A 196 -9.12 -13.28 -11.11
C CYS A 196 -8.21 -12.13 -11.59
N HIS A 197 -8.05 -11.09 -10.78
CA HIS A 197 -7.09 -10.00 -11.01
C HIS A 197 -5.66 -10.55 -11.20
N ASN A 198 -5.26 -11.51 -10.36
CA ASN A 198 -4.00 -12.23 -10.52
C ASN A 198 -3.88 -12.94 -11.87
N GLN A 199 -4.94 -13.59 -12.34
CA GLN A 199 -4.92 -14.26 -13.64
C GLN A 199 -4.76 -13.26 -14.78
N ILE A 200 -5.42 -12.10 -14.73
CA ILE A 200 -5.23 -11.05 -15.72
C ILE A 200 -3.75 -10.66 -15.79
N HIS A 201 -3.07 -10.37 -14.68
CA HIS A 201 -1.69 -9.90 -14.72
C HIS A 201 -0.63 -10.99 -14.93
N LYS A 202 -0.84 -12.20 -14.40
CA LYS A 202 0.17 -13.27 -14.40
C LYS A 202 0.03 -14.26 -15.55
N THR A 203 -1.02 -14.14 -16.37
CA THR A 203 -1.26 -15.03 -17.51
C THR A 203 -1.62 -14.23 -18.77
N ASP A 204 -1.62 -14.90 -19.93
CA ASP A 204 -2.07 -14.32 -21.20
C ASP A 204 -3.49 -14.75 -21.58
N LEU A 205 -4.28 -15.23 -20.61
CA LEU A 205 -5.65 -15.69 -20.85
C LEU A 205 -6.65 -14.54 -21.08
N TYR A 206 -6.34 -13.33 -20.62
CA TYR A 206 -7.25 -12.18 -20.65
C TYR A 206 -6.58 -10.91 -21.22
N PRO A 207 -6.01 -10.94 -22.43
CA PRO A 207 -5.33 -9.79 -23.02
C PRO A 207 -6.27 -8.59 -23.23
N GLN A 208 -7.56 -8.84 -23.51
CA GLN A 208 -8.60 -7.82 -23.67
C GLN A 208 -8.94 -7.07 -22.38
N LEU A 209 -8.53 -7.61 -21.22
CA LEU A 209 -8.69 -6.94 -19.94
C LEU A 209 -7.41 -6.20 -19.53
N LYS A 210 -6.36 -6.14 -20.34
CA LYS A 210 -5.17 -5.34 -20.04
C LYS A 210 -5.23 -4.02 -20.82
N PRO A 211 -4.88 -2.88 -20.22
CA PRO A 211 -4.63 -1.66 -20.98
C PRO A 211 -3.58 -1.92 -22.06
N SER A 212 -3.71 -1.24 -23.20
CA SER A 212 -2.71 -1.36 -24.26
C SER A 212 -1.33 -0.91 -23.77
N LYS A 213 -0.26 -1.42 -24.41
CA LYS A 213 1.12 -1.01 -24.07
C LYS A 213 1.31 0.50 -24.24
N GLU A 214 0.76 1.06 -25.31
CA GLU A 214 0.82 2.50 -25.59
C GLU A 214 0.13 3.35 -24.51
N GLU A 215 -1.06 2.94 -24.05
CA GLU A 215 -1.75 3.62 -22.94
C GLU A 215 -0.98 3.49 -21.62
N THR A 216 -0.42 2.31 -21.37
CA THR A 216 0.38 2.03 -20.18
C THR A 216 1.62 2.93 -20.16
N ASP A 217 2.37 2.94 -21.25
CA ASP A 217 3.55 3.77 -21.43
C ASP A 217 3.18 5.25 -21.28
N ARG A 218 2.07 5.70 -21.89
CA ARG A 218 1.58 7.08 -21.74
C ARG A 218 1.20 7.43 -20.31
N PHE A 219 0.52 6.54 -19.60
CA PHE A 219 0.10 6.76 -18.21
C PHE A 219 1.31 6.89 -17.27
N TYR A 220 2.35 6.06 -17.47
CA TYR A 220 3.55 6.09 -16.64
C TYR A 220 4.61 7.11 -17.09
N ALA A 221 4.64 7.51 -18.37
CA ALA A 221 5.55 8.54 -18.89
C ALA A 221 5.09 9.98 -18.59
N GLY A 222 3.81 10.17 -18.23
CA GLY A 222 3.26 11.45 -17.80
C GLY A 222 3.55 11.83 -16.34
N LYS A 223 4.43 11.08 -15.66
CA LYS A 223 4.98 11.40 -14.33
C LYS A 223 6.36 12.02 -14.43
#